data_AF-A0A5C6E455-F1
#
_entry.id   AF-A0A5C6E455-F1
#
_cell.length_a   1.000
_cell.length_b   1.000
_cell.length_c   1.000
_cell.angle_alpha   90.00
_cell.angle_beta   90.00
_cell.angle_gamma   90.00
#
_symmetry.space_group_name_H-M   'P 1'
#
loop_
_entity.id
_entity.type
_entity.pdbx_description
1 polymer ?
#
loop_
_entity_poly.entity_id
_entity_poly.type
_entity_poly.pdbx_seq_one_letter_code
_entity_poly.pdbx_strand_id
1 'polypeptide(L)'
;MSFGSTPPHSYPYRPLNQDVGNPGYGTYSERLKHSGLGIVSFLTAICMGFALFALIAVAAIIEGSNPGGMDEESASAIIVGLCVFAIIGLTFLGLALGFVGIFAANRNRIFPILGVMFNGLLLLAITALFLIGIATG
;
A
#
# COMPACT_ATOMS: atom_id res chain seq x y z
N MET A 1 -45.88 -23.34 55.70
CA MET A 1 -45.20 -22.19 55.05
C MET A 1 -43.72 -22.31 55.31
N SER A 2 -42.92 -22.56 54.27
CA SER A 2 -41.48 -22.28 54.27
C SER A 2 -41.02 -22.16 52.82
N PHE A 3 -40.70 -20.93 52.42
CA PHE A 3 -40.08 -20.60 51.14
C PHE A 3 -38.62 -21.05 51.21
N GLY A 4 -38.28 -22.08 50.43
CA GLY A 4 -36.89 -22.47 50.18
C GLY A 4 -36.43 -21.90 48.84
N SER A 5 -35.84 -20.71 48.86
CA SER A 5 -35.14 -20.12 47.72
C SER A 5 -33.93 -20.98 47.35
N THR A 6 -33.95 -21.66 46.21
CA THR A 6 -32.75 -22.25 45.62
C THR A 6 -31.79 -21.12 45.20
N PRO A 7 -30.51 -21.15 45.60
CA PRO A 7 -29.54 -20.16 45.15
C PRO A 7 -29.34 -20.24 43.62
N PRO A 8 -29.10 -19.11 42.95
CA PRO A 8 -28.93 -19.06 41.50
C PRO A 8 -27.68 -19.84 41.07
N HIS A 9 -27.84 -20.58 39.97
CA HIS A 9 -26.87 -21.43 39.29
C HIS A 9 -25.42 -21.00 39.47
N SER A 10 -24.66 -21.84 40.17
CA SER A 10 -23.21 -21.87 40.14
C SER A 10 -22.76 -22.03 38.70
N TYR A 11 -22.13 -21.01 38.13
CA TYR A 11 -21.36 -21.19 36.90
C TYR A 11 -20.27 -22.22 37.20
N PRO A 12 -20.18 -23.33 36.45
CA PRO A 12 -19.12 -24.30 36.68
C PRO A 12 -17.77 -23.60 36.43
N TYR A 13 -16.89 -23.64 37.43
CA TYR A 13 -15.50 -23.23 37.25
C TYR A 13 -14.87 -24.13 36.18
N ARG A 14 -14.63 -23.59 34.99
CA ARG A 14 -13.87 -24.25 33.92
C ARG A 14 -12.38 -24.05 34.18
N PRO A 15 -11.58 -25.12 34.38
CA PRO A 15 -10.14 -24.99 34.55
C PRO A 15 -9.48 -24.51 33.25
N LEU A 16 -8.65 -23.47 33.33
CA LEU A 16 -7.96 -22.83 32.19
C LEU A 16 -7.05 -23.79 31.39
N ASN A 17 -6.75 -24.98 31.90
CA ASN A 17 -5.93 -25.97 31.18
C ASN A 17 -6.74 -26.85 30.21
N GLN A 18 -8.07 -26.77 30.21
CA GLN A 18 -8.91 -27.64 29.37
C GLN A 18 -8.98 -27.19 27.90
N ASP A 19 -8.43 -26.01 27.59
CA ASP A 19 -8.33 -25.46 26.23
C ASP A 19 -7.00 -25.81 25.55
N VAL A 20 -6.05 -26.46 26.25
CA VAL A 20 -4.70 -26.78 25.74
C VAL A 20 -4.70 -27.99 24.77
N GLY A 21 -5.88 -28.53 24.42
CA GLY A 21 -6.00 -29.65 23.48
C GLY A 21 -7.32 -29.70 22.72
N ASN A 22 -8.11 -28.63 22.76
CA ASN A 22 -9.41 -28.58 22.09
C ASN A 22 -9.34 -27.74 20.81
N PRO A 23 -9.51 -28.32 19.61
CA PRO A 23 -9.52 -27.55 18.36
C PRO A 23 -10.74 -26.62 18.21
N GLY A 24 -11.66 -26.61 19.18
CA GLY A 24 -12.91 -25.84 19.17
C GLY A 24 -12.90 -24.47 19.87
N TYR A 25 -11.82 -24.06 20.53
CA TYR A 25 -11.67 -22.69 21.02
C TYR A 25 -10.52 -22.04 20.27
N GLY A 26 -10.85 -21.48 19.10
CA GLY A 26 -9.94 -20.65 18.34
C GLY A 26 -9.34 -19.61 19.27
N THR A 27 -8.06 -19.76 19.55
CA THR A 27 -7.18 -18.73 20.08
C THR A 27 -7.68 -17.36 19.62
N TYR A 28 -8.09 -16.50 20.56
CA TYR A 28 -8.43 -15.08 20.32
C TYR A 28 -7.20 -14.25 19.89
N SER A 29 -6.26 -14.88 19.19
CA SER A 29 -5.61 -14.26 18.04
C SER A 29 -6.65 -14.16 16.91
N GLU A 30 -7.72 -13.41 17.16
CA GLU A 30 -8.36 -12.64 16.10
C GLU A 30 -7.40 -11.49 15.78
N ARG A 31 -6.17 -11.85 15.36
CA ARG A 31 -5.31 -10.95 14.62
C ARG A 31 -6.20 -10.55 13.47
N LEU A 32 -6.67 -9.31 13.50
CA LEU A 32 -7.10 -8.55 12.35
C LEU A 32 -6.02 -8.81 11.28
N LYS A 33 -6.10 -9.90 10.49
CA LYS A 33 -4.96 -10.26 9.64
C LYS A 33 -4.91 -9.09 8.67
N HIS A 34 -3.84 -8.31 8.68
CA HIS A 34 -3.82 -7.16 7.80
C HIS A 34 -3.98 -7.68 6.37
N SER A 35 -4.84 -7.02 5.59
CA SER A 35 -5.05 -7.43 4.20
C SER A 35 -3.73 -7.24 3.48
N GLY A 36 -2.99 -8.34 3.23
CA GLY A 36 -1.66 -8.29 2.64
C GLY A 36 -1.64 -7.48 1.34
N LEU A 37 -2.74 -7.54 0.58
CA LEU A 37 -2.95 -6.76 -0.64
C LEU A 37 -2.92 -5.24 -0.41
N GLY A 38 -3.51 -4.76 0.68
CA GLY A 38 -3.49 -3.33 1.02
C GLY A 38 -2.08 -2.85 1.37
N ILE A 39 -1.34 -3.64 2.16
CA ILE A 39 0.04 -3.33 2.52
C ILE A 39 0.94 -3.33 1.28
N VAL A 40 0.78 -4.30 0.38
CA VAL A 40 1.54 -4.37 -0.86
C VAL A 40 1.27 -3.13 -1.71
N SER A 41 0.00 -2.73 -1.90
CA SER A 41 -0.32 -1.53 -2.69
C SER A 41 0.31 -0.25 -2.11
N PHE A 42 0.35 -0.12 -0.78
CA PHE A 42 0.95 1.00 -0.09
C PHE A 42 2.48 1.01 -0.22
N LEU A 43 3.12 -0.14 -0.03
CA LEU A 43 4.56 -0.27 -0.14
C LEU A 43 5.03 -0.04 -1.58
N THR A 44 4.28 -0.54 -2.57
CA THR A 44 4.50 -0.24 -3.98
C THR A 44 4.44 1.27 -4.23
N ALA A 45 3.46 1.98 -3.66
CA ALA A 45 3.36 3.43 -3.82
C ALA A 45 4.60 4.17 -3.28
N ILE A 46 5.08 3.79 -2.09
CA ILE A 46 6.29 4.38 -1.50
C ILE A 46 7.53 4.08 -2.33
N CYS A 47 7.73 2.81 -2.73
CA CYS A 47 8.87 2.41 -3.53
C CYS A 47 8.89 3.13 -4.88
N MET A 48 7.74 3.20 -5.57
CA MET A 48 7.63 3.89 -6.85
C MET A 48 7.80 5.40 -6.70
N GLY A 49 7.26 5.99 -5.62
CA GLY A 49 7.45 7.40 -5.33
C GLY A 49 8.92 7.77 -5.07
N PHE A 50 9.63 6.96 -4.30
CA PHE A 50 11.05 7.16 -4.05
C PHE A 50 11.90 6.92 -5.32
N ALA A 51 11.56 5.88 -6.10
CA ALA A 51 12.22 5.61 -7.38
C ALA A 51 12.03 6.75 -8.37
N LEU A 52 10.81 7.30 -8.48
CA LEU A 52 10.50 8.45 -9.32
C LEU A 52 11.28 9.69 -8.87
N PHE A 53 11.29 9.98 -7.57
CA PHE A 53 12.02 11.11 -7.02
C PHE A 53 13.52 11.00 -7.31
N ALA A 54 14.12 9.83 -7.09
CA ALA A 54 15.52 9.58 -7.40
C ALA A 54 15.81 9.72 -8.89
N LEU A 55 14.93 9.21 -9.77
CA LEU A 55 15.06 9.32 -11.22
C LEU A 55 15.03 10.78 -11.68
N ILE A 56 14.09 11.58 -11.16
CA ILE A 56 14.00 13.02 -11.46
C ILE A 56 15.25 13.75 -10.97
N ALA A 57 15.74 13.44 -9.77
CA ALA A 57 16.97 14.04 -9.25
C ALA A 57 18.19 13.73 -10.14
N VAL A 58 18.33 12.48 -10.60
CA VAL A 58 19.39 12.09 -11.53
C VAL A 58 19.25 12.85 -12.86
N ALA A 59 18.04 12.90 -13.42
CA ALA A 59 17.77 13.65 -14.66
C ALA A 59 18.13 15.13 -14.52
N ALA A 60 17.75 15.76 -13.39
CA ALA A 60 18.07 17.16 -13.10
C ALA A 60 19.58 17.42 -12.96
N ILE A 61 20.33 16.48 -12.39
CA ILE A 61 21.81 16.59 -12.30
C ILE A 61 22.45 16.50 -13.69
N ILE A 62 21.98 15.57 -14.53
CA ILE A 62 22.47 15.41 -15.91
C ILE A 62 22.19 16.68 -16.72
N GLU A 63 20.96 17.18 -16.64
CA GLU A 63 20.52 18.42 -17.28
C GLU A 63 21.37 19.61 -16.83
N GLY A 64 21.56 19.79 -15.52
CA GLY A 64 22.31 20.92 -14.96
C GLY A 64 23.82 20.88 -15.18
N SER A 65 24.38 19.71 -15.51
CA SER A 65 25.83 19.53 -15.72
C SER A 65 26.25 19.68 -17.18
N ASN A 66 25.31 19.66 -18.14
CA ASN A 66 25.58 19.76 -19.56
C ASN A 66 25.19 21.15 -20.11
N PRO A 67 26.12 21.91 -20.71
CA PRO A 67 25.79 23.16 -21.39
C PRO A 67 24.99 22.85 -22.67
N GLY A 68 23.67 22.89 -22.55
CA GLY A 68 22.72 22.50 -23.61
C GLY A 68 21.66 21.49 -23.14
N GLY A 69 21.76 20.98 -21.91
CA GLY A 69 20.80 20.03 -21.35
C GLY A 69 21.10 18.57 -21.71
N MET A 70 20.15 17.69 -21.39
CA MET A 70 20.19 16.28 -21.76
C MET A 70 19.78 16.12 -23.22
N ASP A 71 20.71 15.64 -24.06
CA ASP A 71 20.44 15.31 -25.47
C ASP A 71 19.37 14.21 -25.59
N GLU A 72 18.34 14.47 -26.41
CA GLU A 72 17.18 13.60 -26.58
C GLU A 72 17.50 12.30 -27.33
N GLU A 73 18.51 12.31 -28.21
CA GLU A 73 18.95 11.09 -28.92
C GLU A 73 19.96 10.27 -28.10
N SER A 74 20.45 10.82 -26.99
CA SER A 74 21.41 10.12 -26.15
C SER A 74 20.77 8.94 -25.42
N ALA A 75 21.56 7.88 -25.20
CA ALA A 75 21.11 6.68 -24.48
C ALA A 75 20.55 7.00 -23.09
N SER A 76 21.05 8.05 -22.42
CA SER A 76 20.55 8.52 -21.13
C SER A 76 19.09 8.98 -21.19
N ALA A 77 18.69 9.74 -22.21
CA ALA A 77 17.32 10.24 -22.36
C ALA A 77 16.35 9.07 -22.59
N ILE A 78 16.74 8.13 -23.47
CA ILE A 78 15.96 6.91 -23.74
C ILE A 78 15.78 6.08 -22.46
N ILE A 79 16.85 5.87 -21.68
CA ILE A 79 16.80 5.10 -20.43
C ILE A 79 15.92 5.80 -19.40
N VAL A 80 16.04 7.13 -19.24
CA VAL A 80 15.20 7.90 -18.30
C VAL A 80 13.73 7.79 -18.70
N GLY A 81 13.41 7.98 -19.99
CA GLY A 81 12.05 7.82 -20.50
C GLY A 81 11.48 6.43 -20.25
N LEU A 82 12.25 5.38 -20.54
CA LEU A 82 11.86 3.99 -20.25
C LEU A 82 11.63 3.73 -18.77
N CYS A 83 12.48 4.26 -17.89
CA CYS A 83 12.31 4.14 -16.44
C CYS A 83 11.03 4.83 -15.97
N VAL A 84 10.70 6.03 -16.50
CA VAL A 84 9.43 6.70 -16.20
C VAL A 84 8.24 5.84 -16.64
N PHE A 85 8.26 5.28 -17.86
CA PHE A 85 7.21 4.38 -18.33
C PHE A 85 7.06 3.13 -17.46
N ALA A 86 8.16 2.53 -17.02
CA ALA A 86 8.14 1.39 -16.10
C ALA A 86 7.49 1.77 -14.76
N ILE A 87 7.87 2.91 -14.18
CA ILE A 87 7.29 3.41 -12.93
C ILE A 87 5.78 3.63 -13.09
N ILE A 88 5.32 4.25 -14.19
CA ILE A 88 3.89 4.43 -14.47
C ILE A 88 3.17 3.07 -14.47
N GLY A 89 3.70 2.09 -15.20
CA GLY A 89 3.11 0.74 -15.26
C GLY A 89 3.01 0.06 -13.89
N LEU A 90 4.07 0.13 -13.08
CA LEU A 90 4.06 -0.41 -11.72
C LEU A 90 3.10 0.36 -10.79
N THR A 91 2.95 1.67 -10.98
CA THR A 91 2.02 2.51 -10.21
C THR A 91 0.57 2.15 -10.54
N PHE A 92 0.25 1.84 -11.80
CA PHE A 92 -1.06 1.29 -12.18
C PHE A 92 -1.33 -0.07 -11.55
N LEU A 93 -0.32 -0.95 -11.49
CA LEU A 93 -0.43 -2.22 -10.77
C LEU A 93 -0.68 -2.01 -9.27
N GLY A 94 0.06 -1.10 -8.63
CA GLY A 94 -0.13 -0.71 -7.24
C GLY A 94 -1.52 -0.15 -6.98
N LEU A 95 -2.02 0.71 -7.87
CA LEU A 95 -3.36 1.28 -7.82
C LEU A 95 -4.44 0.20 -7.94
N ALA A 96 -4.32 -0.71 -8.91
CA ALA A 96 -5.25 -1.82 -9.10
C ALA A 96 -5.29 -2.75 -7.88
N LEU A 97 -4.12 -3.09 -7.32
CA LEU A 97 -4.00 -3.87 -6.08
C LEU A 97 -4.64 -3.13 -4.89
N GLY A 98 -4.51 -1.81 -4.83
CA GLY A 98 -5.15 -0.96 -3.84
C GLY A 98 -6.68 -0.99 -3.94
N PHE A 99 -7.22 -0.85 -5.17
CA PHE A 99 -8.65 -0.97 -5.44
C PHE A 99 -9.20 -2.34 -5.03
N VAL A 100 -8.53 -3.43 -5.44
CA VAL A 100 -8.90 -4.80 -5.04
C VAL A 100 -8.85 -4.96 -3.51
N GLY A 101 -7.88 -4.32 -2.85
CA GLY A 101 -7.75 -4.28 -1.40
C GLY A 101 -8.90 -3.58 -0.67
N ILE A 102 -9.59 -2.63 -1.31
CA ILE A 102 -10.77 -1.95 -0.74
C ILE A 102 -11.98 -2.88 -0.68
N PHE A 103 -12.17 -3.71 -1.72
CA PHE A 103 -13.29 -4.65 -1.81
C PHE A 103 -13.12 -5.93 -0.97
N ALA A 104 -11.92 -6.19 -0.43
CA ALA A 104 -11.66 -7.30 0.48
C ALA A 104 -12.40 -7.09 1.82
N ALA A 105 -13.62 -7.60 1.91
CA ALA A 105 -14.67 -7.24 2.87
C ALA A 105 -14.46 -7.64 4.35
N ASN A 106 -13.23 -7.86 4.85
CA ASN A 106 -13.06 -8.37 6.22
C ASN A 106 -11.86 -7.82 7.01
N ARG A 107 -11.22 -6.71 6.59
CA ARG A 107 -10.00 -6.18 7.23
C ARG A 107 -9.97 -4.65 7.33
N ASN A 108 -9.08 -4.12 8.16
CA ASN A 108 -8.80 -2.68 8.30
C ASN A 108 -8.52 -2.03 6.93
N ARG A 109 -9.43 -1.14 6.52
CA ARG A 109 -9.45 -0.51 5.18
C ARG A 109 -8.45 0.64 5.03
N ILE A 110 -7.78 1.03 6.12
CA ILE A 110 -6.86 2.19 6.15
C ILE A 110 -5.68 1.98 5.19
N PHE A 111 -5.07 0.79 5.16
CA PHE A 111 -3.91 0.51 4.30
C PHE A 111 -4.25 0.52 2.80
N PRO A 112 -5.31 -0.17 2.32
CA PRO A 112 -5.74 -0.06 0.93
C PRO A 112 -6.07 1.38 0.52
N ILE A 113 -6.79 2.14 1.37
CA ILE A 113 -7.14 3.53 1.06
C ILE A 113 -5.90 4.40 0.92
N LEU A 114 -4.94 4.29 1.85
CA LEU A 114 -3.66 4.99 1.76
C LEU A 114 -2.89 4.60 0.50
N GLY A 115 -2.85 3.31 0.16
CA GLY A 115 -2.21 2.85 -1.07
C GLY A 115 -2.84 3.46 -2.33
N VAL A 116 -4.17 3.53 -2.40
CA VAL A 116 -4.86 4.16 -3.54
C VAL A 116 -4.62 5.67 -3.57
N MET A 117 -4.65 6.36 -2.42
CA MET A 117 -4.40 7.80 -2.36
C MET A 117 -2.96 8.15 -2.78
N PHE A 118 -1.96 7.41 -2.29
CA PHE A 118 -0.57 7.66 -2.66
C PHE A 118 -0.29 7.31 -4.13
N ASN A 119 -0.77 6.17 -4.64
CA ASN A 119 -0.63 5.86 -6.07
C ASN A 119 -1.36 6.87 -6.96
N GLY A 120 -2.56 7.31 -6.55
CA GLY A 120 -3.32 8.33 -7.25
C GLY A 120 -2.61 9.68 -7.26
N LEU A 121 -2.05 10.10 -6.12
CA LEU A 121 -1.23 11.32 -6.02
C LEU A 121 0.04 11.22 -6.86
N LEU A 122 0.66 10.03 -6.90
CA LEU A 122 1.86 9.80 -7.71
C LEU A 122 1.56 9.92 -9.21
N LEU A 123 0.46 9.31 -9.67
CA LEU A 123 0.00 9.49 -11.06
C LEU A 123 -0.33 10.94 -11.37
N LEU A 124 -0.96 11.66 -10.44
CA LEU A 124 -1.24 13.09 -10.59
C LEU A 124 0.06 13.89 -10.72
N ALA A 125 1.06 13.62 -9.88
CA ALA A 125 2.37 14.27 -9.94
C ALA A 125 3.10 14.01 -11.26
N ILE A 126 3.10 12.76 -11.75
CA ILE A 126 3.67 12.41 -13.06
C ILE A 126 2.91 13.15 -14.18
N THR A 127 1.58 13.15 -14.13
CA THR A 127 0.76 13.85 -15.14
C THR A 127 1.04 15.35 -15.15
N ALA A 128 1.12 15.98 -13.97
CA ALA A 128 1.45 17.39 -13.84
C ALA A 128 2.86 17.69 -14.40
N LEU A 129 3.84 16.82 -14.12
CA LEU A 129 5.19 16.94 -14.65
C LEU A 129 5.21 16.87 -16.19
N PHE A 130 4.46 15.93 -16.78
CA PHE A 130 4.30 15.83 -18.24
C PHE A 130 3.67 17.10 -18.82
N LEU A 131 2.60 17.62 -18.20
CA LEU A 131 1.96 18.85 -18.65
C LEU A 131 2.90 20.05 -18.58
N ILE A 132 3.71 20.17 -17.52
CA ILE A 132 4.73 21.20 -17.41
C ILE A 132 5.77 21.02 -18.52
N GLY A 133 6.29 19.82 -18.72
CA GLY A 133 7.28 19.53 -19.77
C GLY A 133 6.78 19.89 -21.16
N ILE A 134 5.52 19.55 -21.49
CA ILE A 134 4.88 19.94 -22.77
C ILE A 134 4.66 21.45 -22.87
N ALA A 135 4.36 22.13 -21.77
CA ALA A 135 4.12 23.57 -21.77
C ALA A 135 5.42 24.40 -21.84
N THR A 136 6.55 23.83 -21.41
CA THR A 136 7.87 24.50 -21.38
C THR A 136 8.79 24.09 -22.51
N GLY A 137 8.60 22.90 -23.10
CA GLY A 137 9.30 22.43 -24.29
C GLY A 137 8.74 23.07 -25.55
#